data_AF-A0A7V4JEL2-F1
#
_entry.id   AF-A0A7V4JEL2-F1
#
_cell.length_a   1.000
_cell.length_b   1.000
_cell.length_c   1.000
_cell.angle_alpha   90.00
_cell.angle_beta   90.00
_cell.angle_gamma   90.00
#
_symmetry.space_group_name_H-M   'P 1'
#
loop_
_entity.id
_entity.type
_entity.pdbx_description
1 polymer ?
#
loop_
_entity_poly.entity_id
_entity_poly.type
_entity_poly.pdbx_seq_one_letter_code
_entity_poly.pdbx_strand_id
1 'polypeptide(L)' 'MSSEHPQSPAAGRVFRLGEKEVHLTHLDRLYYPQAGLTKGHVVDYYLRVSPYLLPHLRGRPLTLERWPEGVEDG' A
#
# COMPACT_ATOMS: atom_id res chain seq x y z
N MET A 1 7.81 15.22 19.41
CA MET A 1 9.23 15.31 19.04
C MET A 1 9.56 14.11 18.18
N SER A 2 10.00 14.39 16.95
CA SER A 2 10.53 13.46 15.93
C SER A 2 9.57 12.42 15.34
N SER A 3 8.64 12.93 14.54
CA SER A 3 8.16 12.24 13.34
C SER A 3 9.22 12.42 12.24
N GLU A 4 10.28 11.60 12.28
CA GLU A 4 11.16 11.44 11.12
C GLU A 4 10.68 10.23 10.32
N HIS A 5 9.81 10.48 9.36
CA HIS A 5 9.69 9.60 8.19
C HIS A 5 10.83 9.98 7.25
N PRO A 6 11.85 9.13 7.05
CA PRO A 6 12.88 9.41 6.06
C PRO A 6 12.23 9.45 4.66
N GLN A 7 12.51 10.52 3.91
CA GLN A 7 12.06 10.68 2.52
C GLN A 7 12.72 9.64 1.59
N SER A 8 11.89 9.08 0.71
CA SER A 8 12.14 8.04 -0.30
C SER A 8 13.26 8.32 -1.30
N PRO A 9 13.96 7.28 -1.80
CA PRO A 9 14.32 7.18 -3.21
C PRO A 9 13.17 6.53 -3.99
N ALA A 10 12.75 7.21 -5.05
CA ALA A 10 11.76 6.77 -6.02
C ALA A 10 12.42 5.90 -7.11
N ALA A 11 12.20 4.58 -7.03
CA ALA A 11 12.32 3.59 -8.11
C ALA A 11 11.68 2.30 -7.59
N GLY A 12 11.03 1.52 -8.46
CA GLY A 12 10.24 0.36 -8.06
C GLY A 12 10.94 -0.52 -7.03
N ARG A 13 10.34 -0.66 -5.85
CA ARG A 13 10.93 -1.45 -4.77
C ARG A 13 10.41 -2.88 -4.89
N VAL A 14 11.32 -3.85 -4.91
CA VAL A 14 10.98 -5.27 -4.77
C VAL A 14 10.81 -5.56 -3.29
N PHE A 15 9.61 -5.98 -2.90
CA PHE A 15 9.28 -6.37 -1.53
C PHE A 15 9.18 -7.88 -1.45
N ARG A 16 9.84 -8.46 -0.46
CA ARG A 16 9.73 -9.89 -0.16
C ARG A 16 8.63 -10.11 0.88
N LEU A 17 7.54 -10.75 0.48
CA LEU A 17 6.38 -11.09 1.29
C LEU A 17 6.29 -12.61 1.43
N GLY A 18 6.88 -13.14 2.50
CA GLY A 18 7.10 -14.57 2.66
C GLY A 18 8.03 -15.10 1.57
N GLU A 19 7.54 -16.04 0.77
CA GLU A 19 8.25 -16.65 -0.36
C GLU A 19 8.06 -15.88 -1.68
N LYS A 20 7.23 -14.83 -1.70
CA LYS A 20 6.92 -14.07 -2.92
C LYS A 20 7.72 -12.77 -2.99
N GLU A 21 8.21 -12.44 -4.18
CA GLU A 21 8.72 -11.12 -4.51
C GLU A 21 7.65 -10.30 -5.24
N VAL A 22 7.41 -9.09 -4.77
CA VAL A 22 6.38 -8.18 -5.29
C VAL A 22 7.02 -6.86 -5.68
N HIS A 23 6.86 -6.48 -6.95
CA HIS A 23 7.38 -5.24 -7.48
C HIS A 23 6.33 -4.14 -7.31
N LEU A 24 6.65 -3.12 -6.50
CA LEU A 24 5.76 -1.98 -6.29
C LEU A 24 6.30 -0.75 -6.99
N THR A 25 5.45 -0.13 -7.80
CA THR A 25 5.74 1.11 -8.55
C THR A 25 4.86 2.27 -8.06
N HIS A 26 5.32 3.50 -8.32
CA HIS A 26 4.60 4.74 -8.02
C HIS A 26 4.14 4.85 -6.55
N LEU A 27 5.00 4.50 -5.59
CA LEU A 27 4.66 4.52 -4.17
C LEU A 27 4.36 5.94 -3.66
N ASP A 28 4.94 6.97 -4.28
CA ASP A 28 4.73 8.37 -3.91
C ASP A 28 3.45 8.97 -4.53
N ARG A 29 2.71 8.22 -5.37
CA ARG A 29 1.44 8.68 -5.96
C ARG A 29 0.39 8.89 -4.86
N LEU A 30 -0.29 10.04 -4.87
CA LEU A 30 -1.42 10.31 -3.97
C LEU A 30 -2.63 9.46 -4.35
N TYR A 31 -3.11 8.66 -3.39
CA TYR A 31 -4.36 7.88 -3.54
C TYR A 31 -5.53 8.56 -2.84
N TYR A 32 -5.27 9.26 -1.74
CA TYR A 32 -6.26 10.07 -1.02
C TYR A 32 -5.72 11.50 -0.89
N PRO A 33 -5.94 12.36 -1.91
CA PRO A 33 -5.37 13.70 -1.96
C PRO A 33 -5.77 14.58 -0.77
N GLN A 34 -7.06 14.58 -0.38
CA GLN A 34 -7.53 15.36 0.79
C GLN A 34 -6.82 15.00 2.10
N ALA A 35 -6.37 13.75 2.25
CA ALA A 35 -5.68 13.25 3.43
C ALA A 35 -4.14 13.25 3.28
N GLY A 36 -3.62 13.65 2.11
CA GLY A 36 -2.19 13.58 1.79
C GLY A 36 -1.61 12.15 1.82
N LEU A 37 -2.44 11.12 1.59
CA LEU A 37 -1.99 9.73 1.68
C LEU A 37 -1.59 9.18 0.30
N THR A 38 -0.40 8.59 0.25
CA THR A 38 0.16 7.98 -0.95
C THR A 38 -0.17 6.49 -1.05
N LYS A 39 0.05 5.90 -2.23
CA LYS A 39 -0.01 4.45 -2.45
C LYS A 39 0.91 3.70 -1.47
N GLY A 40 2.08 4.27 -1.17
CA GLY A 40 3.01 3.74 -0.17
C GLY A 40 2.39 3.67 1.23
N HIS A 41 1.67 4.71 1.65
CA HIS A 41 0.97 4.68 2.95
C HIS A 41 -0.11 3.60 3.01
N VAL A 42 -0.85 3.37 1.90
CA VAL A 42 -1.86 2.31 1.83
C VAL A 42 -1.21 0.93 1.93
N VAL A 43 -0.10 0.71 1.24
CA VAL A 43 0.67 -0.54 1.32
C VAL A 43 1.17 -0.77 2.75
N ASP A 44 1.78 0.24 3.37
CA ASP A 44 2.27 0.17 4.75
C ASP A 44 1.14 -0.17 5.74
N TYR A 45 -0.04 0.45 5.57
CA TYR A 45 -1.22 0.13 6.38
C TYR A 45 -1.60 -1.35 6.28
N TYR A 46 -1.71 -1.89 5.06
CA TYR A 46 -2.05 -3.30 4.87
C TYR A 46 -0.99 -4.24 5.45
N LEU A 47 0.30 -3.89 5.36
CA LEU A 47 1.37 -4.68 5.97
C LEU A 47 1.21 -4.72 7.50
N ARG A 48 0.96 -3.58 8.15
CA ARG A 48 0.78 -3.49 9.60
C ARG A 48 -0.45 -4.24 10.11
N VAL A 49 -1.56 -4.18 9.38
CA VAL A 49 -2.81 -4.85 9.80
C VAL A 49 -2.91 -6.30 9.33
N SER A 50 -2.02 -6.75 8.43
CA SER A 50 -2.06 -8.09 7.83
C SER A 50 -2.16 -9.26 8.84
N PRO A 51 -1.50 -9.25 10.01
CA PRO A 51 -1.61 -10.36 10.96
C PRO A 51 -3.03 -10.58 11.49
N TYR A 52 -3.81 -9.49 11.54
CA TYR A 52 -5.21 -9.51 11.99
C TYR A 52 -6.17 -9.70 10.82
N LEU A 53 -5.87 -9.10 9.66
CA LEU A 53 -6.72 -9.14 8.48
C LEU A 53 -6.72 -10.52 7.79
N LEU A 54 -5.53 -11.10 7.57
CA LEU A 54 -5.37 -12.29 6.72
C LEU A 54 -6.10 -13.54 7.25
N PRO A 55 -6.18 -13.83 8.57
CA PRO A 55 -6.99 -14.94 9.07
C PRO A 55 -8.45 -14.88 8.63
N HIS A 56 -9.02 -13.67 8.51
CA HIS A 56 -10.42 -13.49 8.11
C HIS A 56 -10.65 -13.59 6.60
N LEU A 57 -9.61 -13.33 5.77
CA LEU A 57 -9.70 -13.42 4.32
C LEU A 57 -9.33 -14.81 3.77
N ARG A 58 -8.70 -15.66 4.58
CA ARG A 58 -8.22 -16.98 4.15
C ARG A 58 -9.37 -17.86 3.65
N GLY A 59 -9.21 -18.40 2.45
CA GLY A 59 -10.19 -19.31 1.83
C GLY A 59 -11.46 -18.62 1.31
N ARG A 60 -11.50 -17.29 1.29
CA ARG A 60 -12.66 -16.52 0.80
C ARG A 60 -12.34 -15.86 -0.55
N PRO A 61 -13.19 -16.03 -1.58
CA PRO A 61 -13.08 -15.24 -2.81
C PRO A 61 -13.23 -13.74 -2.52
N LEU A 62 -12.44 -12.91 -3.20
CA LEU A 62 -12.44 -11.46 -3.03
C LEU A 62 -12.77 -10.76 -4.36
N THR A 63 -13.62 -9.75 -4.30
CA THR A 63 -13.76 -8.74 -5.35
C THR A 63 -12.84 -7.57 -5.02
N LEU A 64 -12.10 -7.06 -6.00
CA LEU A 64 -11.17 -5.95 -5.82
C LEU A 64 -11.69 -4.70 -6.53
N GLU A 65 -12.01 -3.68 -5.75
CA GLU A 65 -12.19 -2.33 -6.27
C GLU A 65 -10.81 -1.69 -6.48
N ARG A 66 -10.55 -1.17 -7.67
CA ARG A 66 -9.21 -0.74 -8.07
C ARG A 66 -9.23 0.70 -8.56
N TRP A 67 -8.46 1.55 -7.88
CA TRP A 67 -8.28 2.96 -8.18
C TRP A 67 -6.83 3.23 -8.60
N PRO A 68 -6.44 2.91 -9.84
CA PRO A 68 -5.04 3.02 -10.27
C PRO A 68 -4.50 4.45 -10.14
N GLU A 69 -5.31 5.45 -10.47
CA GLU A 69 -4.96 6.88 -10.43
C GLU A 69 -5.22 7.53 -9.06
N GLY A 70 -6.18 7.02 -8.29
CA GLY A 70 -6.55 7.55 -6.97
C GLY A 70 -8.07 7.59 -6.83
N VAL A 71 -8.58 7.95 -5.65
CA VAL A 71 -10.04 7.92 -5.38
C VAL A 71 -10.82 9.11 -5.94
N GLU A 72 -10.14 10.13 -6.45
CA GLU A 72 -10.77 11.35 -6.99
C GLU A 72 -10.88 11.35 -8.52
N ASP A 73 -10.13 10.49 -9.21
CA ASP A 73 -10.07 10.43 -10.68
C ASP A 73 -11.11 9.45 -11.28
N GLY A 74 -12.23 9.26 -10.56
CA GLY A 74 -13.30 8.28 -10.85
C GLY A 74 -14.61 8.87 -11.34
#